data_AF-A0A4S8LSC2-F1
#
_entry.id   AF-A0A4S8LSC2-F1
#
_cell.length_a   1.000
_cell.length_b   1.000
_cell.length_c   1.000
_cell.angle_alpha   90.00
_cell.angle_beta   90.00
_cell.angle_gamma   90.00
#
_symmetry.space_group_name_H-M   'P 1'
#
loop_
_entity.id
_entity.type
_entity.pdbx_description
1 polymer ?
#
loop_
_entity_poly.entity_id
_entity_poly.type
_entity_poly.pdbx_seq_one_letter_code
_entity_poly.pdbx_strand_id
1 'polypeptide(L)'
;MERNQGFDGPLPAKLEDLTLDSPQLVYRKIFMKAWARRILTSDYSSPKTWAYMDKVGIMHTGVKSFKHRTNSKPLVVPYRDCALTLARVESILQTSILKLPEDQLLTAEKISAISAISKVIWIQNDLFARHYIDE
;
A
#
# COMPACT_ATOMS: atom_id res chain seq x y z
N MET A 1 -6.30 -20.27 12.74
CA MET A 1 -5.85 -19.08 12.00
C MET A 1 -4.48 -18.63 12.51
N GLU A 2 -3.64 -18.08 11.63
CA GLU A 2 -2.33 -17.55 12.03
C GLU A 2 -2.44 -16.16 12.66
N ARG A 3 -1.64 -15.91 13.70
CA ARG A 3 -1.55 -14.61 14.38
C ARG A 3 -0.54 -13.71 13.67
N ASN A 4 -0.98 -12.57 13.16
CA ASN A 4 -0.06 -11.55 12.64
C ASN A 4 0.88 -11.04 13.75
N GLN A 5 2.12 -10.78 13.38
CA GLN A 5 3.10 -10.26 14.31
C GLN A 5 2.74 -8.86 14.83
N GLY A 6 2.90 -8.63 16.13
CA GLY A 6 2.55 -7.36 16.79
C GLY A 6 1.07 -7.19 17.08
N PHE A 7 0.26 -8.23 16.82
CA PHE A 7 -1.16 -8.24 17.10
C PHE A 7 -1.49 -9.23 18.24
N ASP A 8 -1.95 -8.69 19.38
CA ASP A 8 -2.27 -9.47 20.58
C ASP A 8 -3.78 -9.63 20.83
N GLY A 9 -4.63 -9.09 19.94
CA GLY A 9 -6.08 -9.17 20.07
C GLY A 9 -6.69 -10.54 19.74
N PRO A 10 -8.02 -10.68 19.77
CA PRO A 10 -8.67 -11.96 19.53
C PRO A 10 -8.59 -12.37 18.05
N LEU A 11 -8.63 -13.69 17.81
CA LEU A 11 -8.70 -14.30 16.49
C LEU A 11 -10.01 -15.07 16.36
N PRO A 12 -10.71 -14.98 15.20
CA PRO A 12 -11.79 -15.89 14.93
C PRO A 12 -11.30 -17.35 14.96
N ALA A 13 -12.15 -18.24 15.45
CA ALA A 13 -11.85 -19.65 15.57
C ALA A 13 -11.82 -20.33 14.20
N LYS A 14 -12.69 -19.91 13.28
CA LYS A 14 -12.82 -20.44 11.93
C LYS A 14 -12.60 -19.35 10.87
N LEU A 15 -12.30 -19.75 9.65
CA LEU A 15 -12.04 -18.82 8.55
C LEU A 15 -13.32 -18.08 8.12
N GLU A 16 -14.47 -18.74 8.24
CA GLU A 16 -15.78 -18.21 7.86
C GLU A 16 -16.20 -17.05 8.76
N ASP A 17 -15.67 -16.99 9.98
CA ASP A 17 -15.90 -15.92 10.94
C ASP A 17 -15.00 -14.70 10.67
N LEU A 18 -14.10 -14.77 9.68
CA LEU A 18 -13.22 -13.66 9.31
C LEU A 18 -13.99 -12.60 8.51
N THR A 19 -14.17 -11.44 9.12
CA THR A 19 -14.81 -10.26 8.52
C THR A 19 -13.86 -9.09 8.40
N LEU A 20 -14.21 -8.07 7.61
CA LEU A 20 -13.39 -6.85 7.49
C LEU A 20 -13.16 -6.11 8.81
N ASP A 21 -13.99 -6.34 9.82
CA ASP A 21 -13.92 -5.75 11.15
C ASP A 21 -13.21 -6.65 12.17
N SER A 22 -12.73 -7.81 11.73
CA SER A 22 -11.92 -8.70 12.57
C SER A 22 -10.70 -7.95 13.10
N PRO A 23 -10.42 -8.01 14.42
CA PRO A 23 -9.39 -7.19 15.06
C PRO A 23 -8.00 -7.27 14.41
N GLN A 24 -7.59 -8.45 13.94
CA GLN A 24 -6.30 -8.62 13.25
C GLN A 24 -6.27 -7.89 11.89
N LEU A 25 -7.38 -7.90 11.14
CA LEU A 25 -7.48 -7.19 9.86
C LEU A 25 -7.53 -5.68 10.07
N VAL A 26 -8.26 -5.21 11.08
CA VAL A 26 -8.27 -3.79 11.49
C VAL A 26 -6.87 -3.32 11.87
N TYR A 27 -6.12 -4.10 12.65
CA TYR A 27 -4.74 -3.79 13.00
C TYR A 27 -3.85 -3.61 11.75
N ARG A 28 -3.98 -4.47 10.74
CA ARG A 28 -3.19 -4.35 9.50
C ARG A 28 -3.61 -3.14 8.65
N LYS A 29 -4.88 -2.74 8.68
CA LYS A 29 -5.38 -1.53 7.99
C LYS A 29 -4.70 -0.24 8.47
N ILE A 30 -4.14 -0.20 9.68
CA ILE A 30 -3.42 0.97 10.21
C ILE A 30 -2.25 1.34 9.30
N PHE A 31 -1.43 0.36 8.89
CA PHE A 31 -0.29 0.59 8.00
C PHE A 31 -0.74 1.03 6.61
N MET A 32 -1.79 0.39 6.09
CA MET A 32 -2.38 0.76 4.80
C MET A 32 -2.89 2.20 4.80
N LYS A 33 -3.55 2.64 5.88
CA LYS A 33 -4.03 4.02 6.04
C LYS A 33 -2.88 5.02 6.07
N ALA A 34 -1.78 4.70 6.77
CA ALA A 34 -0.60 5.56 6.82
C ALA A 34 0.09 5.68 5.46
N TRP A 35 0.23 4.56 4.73
CA TRP A 35 0.76 4.54 3.37
C TRP A 35 -0.13 5.33 2.41
N ALA A 36 -1.45 5.08 2.40
CA ALA A 36 -2.39 5.77 1.52
C ALA A 36 -2.38 7.30 1.72
N ARG A 37 -2.27 7.75 2.97
CA ARG A 37 -2.08 9.18 3.26
C ARG A 37 -0.82 9.72 2.58
N ARG A 38 0.31 9.02 2.70
CA ARG A 38 1.57 9.43 2.06
C ARG A 38 1.46 9.45 0.54
N ILE A 39 0.81 8.46 -0.08
CA ILE A 39 0.56 8.47 -1.53
C ILE A 39 -0.15 9.76 -1.97
N LEU A 40 -1.12 10.25 -1.20
CA LEU A 40 -1.92 11.40 -1.60
C LEU A 40 -1.33 12.75 -1.18
N THR A 41 -0.49 12.81 -0.14
CA THR A 41 -0.08 14.09 0.48
C THR A 41 1.43 14.30 0.55
N SER A 42 2.25 13.38 0.06
CA SER A 42 3.71 13.55 0.06
C SER A 42 4.17 14.61 -0.94
N ASP A 43 5.28 15.26 -0.61
CA ASP A 43 6.02 16.10 -1.55
C ASP A 43 6.85 15.20 -2.49
N TYR A 44 6.40 15.08 -3.74
CA TYR A 44 7.04 14.25 -4.75
C TYR A 44 8.30 14.87 -5.38
N SER A 45 8.59 16.14 -5.10
CA SER A 45 9.88 16.75 -5.45
C SER A 45 11.00 16.34 -4.49
N SER A 46 10.63 15.86 -3.29
CA SER A 46 11.60 15.45 -2.28
C SER A 46 12.12 14.02 -2.50
N PRO A 47 13.45 13.80 -2.56
CA PRO A 47 14.04 12.47 -2.57
C PRO A 47 13.63 11.58 -1.38
N LYS A 48 13.25 12.20 -0.26
CA LYS A 48 12.80 11.49 0.95
C LYS A 48 11.52 10.69 0.71
N THR A 49 10.63 11.17 -0.16
CA THR A 49 9.38 10.47 -0.51
C THR A 49 9.71 9.15 -1.20
N TRP A 50 10.58 9.20 -2.22
CA TRP A 50 11.02 8.02 -2.97
C TRP A 50 11.81 7.05 -2.09
N ALA A 51 12.69 7.55 -1.21
CA ALA A 51 13.41 6.71 -0.25
C ALA A 51 12.48 6.01 0.76
N TYR A 52 11.36 6.63 1.14
CA TYR A 52 10.34 5.96 1.94
C TYR A 52 9.64 4.86 1.14
N MET A 53 9.16 5.18 -0.06
CA MET A 53 8.48 4.25 -0.96
C MET A 53 9.32 3.01 -1.25
N ASP A 54 10.61 3.22 -1.47
CA ASP A 54 11.58 2.15 -1.68
C ASP A 54 11.71 1.19 -0.47
N LYS A 55 11.80 1.76 0.73
CA LYS A 55 11.86 0.97 1.97
C LYS A 55 10.59 0.15 2.20
N VAL A 56 9.44 0.61 1.70
CA VAL A 56 8.22 -0.19 1.72
C VAL A 56 8.39 -1.42 0.82
N GLY A 57 9.05 -1.33 -0.33
CA GLY A 57 9.36 -2.48 -1.18
C GLY A 57 10.23 -3.51 -0.46
N ILE A 58 11.36 -3.06 0.10
CA ILE A 58 12.26 -3.91 0.91
C ILE A 58 11.52 -4.59 2.08
N MET A 59 10.54 -3.92 2.70
CA MET A 59 9.78 -4.50 3.82
C MET A 59 9.04 -5.80 3.42
N HIS A 60 8.65 -5.92 2.16
CA HIS A 60 7.90 -7.07 1.65
C HIS A 60 8.80 -8.23 1.20
N THR A 61 10.12 -8.05 1.12
CA THR A 61 11.09 -9.12 0.85
C THR A 61 11.55 -9.86 2.11
N GLY A 62 11.01 -9.50 3.27
CA GLY A 62 11.47 -9.99 4.57
C GLY A 62 12.73 -9.28 5.11
N VAL A 63 13.36 -8.40 4.32
CA VAL A 63 14.52 -7.62 4.75
C VAL A 63 14.09 -6.45 5.64
N LYS A 64 14.87 -6.20 6.70
CA LYS A 64 14.59 -5.13 7.67
C LYS A 64 14.95 -3.76 7.09
N SER A 65 13.94 -3.03 6.62
CA SER A 65 14.12 -1.70 5.99
C SER A 65 13.88 -0.50 6.90
N PHE A 66 13.19 -0.70 8.03
CA PHE A 66 12.90 0.36 9.01
C PHE A 66 13.43 0.00 10.39
N LYS A 67 14.07 0.97 11.07
CA LYS A 67 14.66 0.80 12.41
C LYS A 67 13.66 0.28 13.46
N HIS A 68 12.39 0.66 13.38
CA HIS A 68 11.35 0.21 14.31
C HIS A 68 10.88 -1.24 14.07
N ARG A 69 11.34 -1.89 12.99
CA ARG A 69 11.03 -3.29 12.65
C ARG A 69 12.20 -4.24 12.88
N THR A 70 13.23 -3.82 13.61
CA THR A 70 14.41 -4.66 13.88
C THR A 70 14.08 -5.95 14.63
N ASN A 71 13.04 -5.95 15.46
CA ASN A 71 12.56 -7.14 16.18
C ASN A 71 11.31 -7.76 15.52
N SER A 72 10.95 -7.32 14.30
CA SER A 72 9.83 -7.88 13.56
C SER A 72 10.21 -9.20 12.87
N LYS A 73 9.29 -10.17 12.85
CA LYS A 73 9.34 -11.35 11.97
C LYS A 73 9.35 -10.83 10.52
N PRO A 74 10.12 -11.49 9.63
CA PRO A 74 10.12 -11.16 8.21
C PRO A 74 8.69 -11.19 7.64
N LEU A 75 8.30 -10.15 6.92
CA LEU A 75 7.10 -10.17 6.08
C LEU A 75 7.58 -10.46 4.66
N VAL A 76 7.29 -11.64 4.14
CA VAL A 76 7.59 -12.03 2.76
C VAL A 76 6.27 -12.06 2.00
N VAL A 77 6.16 -11.24 0.95
CA VAL A 77 4.98 -11.18 0.08
C VAL A 77 5.48 -11.29 -1.36
N PRO A 78 5.00 -12.26 -2.15
CA PRO A 78 5.41 -12.39 -3.55
C PRO A 78 5.18 -11.10 -4.33
N TYR A 79 6.11 -10.72 -5.21
CA TYR A 79 5.99 -9.49 -5.99
C TYR A 79 4.66 -9.39 -6.74
N ARG A 80 4.20 -10.50 -7.33
CA ARG A 80 2.89 -10.59 -8.01
C ARG A 80 1.76 -10.03 -7.14
N ASP A 81 1.71 -10.40 -5.88
CA ASP A 81 0.61 -10.03 -4.98
C ASP A 81 0.70 -8.55 -4.58
N CYS A 82 1.93 -8.02 -4.45
CA CYS A 82 2.15 -6.58 -4.32
C CYS A 82 1.65 -5.81 -5.55
N ALA A 83 2.04 -6.24 -6.76
CA ALA A 83 1.65 -5.59 -8.01
C ALA A 83 0.13 -5.62 -8.22
N LEU A 84 -0.51 -6.77 -7.98
CA LEU A 84 -1.98 -6.91 -8.04
C LEU A 84 -2.68 -5.96 -7.05
N THR A 85 -2.15 -5.82 -5.84
CA THR A 85 -2.71 -4.92 -4.83
C THR A 85 -2.58 -3.45 -5.25
N LEU A 86 -1.41 -3.05 -5.77
CA LEU A 86 -1.18 -1.69 -6.27
C LEU A 86 -2.11 -1.36 -7.45
N ALA A 87 -2.26 -2.26 -8.42
CA ALA A 87 -3.18 -2.10 -9.54
C ALA A 87 -4.64 -1.97 -9.06
N ARG A 88 -5.03 -2.73 -8.02
CA ARG A 88 -6.36 -2.60 -7.42
C ARG A 88 -6.57 -1.22 -6.79
N VAL A 89 -5.58 -0.71 -6.06
CA VAL A 89 -5.63 0.62 -5.46
C VAL A 89 -5.71 1.70 -6.53
N GLU A 90 -4.89 1.62 -7.57
CA GLU A 90 -4.91 2.55 -8.71
C GLU A 90 -6.30 2.61 -9.34
N SER A 91 -6.89 1.44 -9.66
CA SER A 91 -8.24 1.35 -10.23
C SER A 91 -9.30 1.99 -9.33
N ILE A 92 -9.24 1.77 -8.01
CA ILE A 92 -10.17 2.38 -7.05
C ILE A 92 -10.01 3.91 -7.05
N LEU A 93 -8.78 4.43 -7.02
CA LEU A 93 -8.53 5.87 -7.00
C LEU A 93 -8.99 6.54 -8.31
N GLN A 94 -8.63 5.98 -9.46
CA GLN A 94 -9.01 6.50 -10.77
C GLN A 94 -10.53 6.51 -10.96
N THR A 95 -11.20 5.40 -10.64
CA THR A 95 -12.66 5.33 -10.76
C THR A 95 -13.37 6.26 -9.78
N SER A 96 -12.78 6.52 -8.60
CA SER A 96 -13.31 7.49 -7.64
C SER A 96 -13.22 8.92 -8.18
N ILE A 97 -12.10 9.29 -8.83
CA ILE A 97 -11.94 10.60 -9.49
C ILE A 97 -12.94 10.78 -10.62
N LEU A 98 -13.12 9.76 -11.47
CA LEU A 98 -14.05 9.82 -12.60
C LEU A 98 -15.50 10.02 -12.15
N LYS A 99 -15.87 9.49 -10.98
CA LYS A 99 -17.21 9.62 -10.38
C LYS A 99 -17.49 11.00 -9.76
N LEU A 100 -16.47 11.85 -9.58
CA LEU A 100 -16.71 13.21 -9.11
C LEU A 100 -17.55 13.97 -10.14
N PRO A 101 -18.56 14.75 -9.71
CA PRO A 101 -19.35 15.53 -10.65
C PRO A 101 -18.52 16.69 -11.23
N GLU A 102 -18.90 17.19 -12.40
CA GLU A 102 -18.11 18.18 -13.14
C GLU A 102 -18.06 19.57 -12.47
N ASP A 103 -19.06 19.88 -11.64
CA ASP A 103 -19.08 21.08 -10.79
C ASP A 103 -18.07 21.03 -9.63
N GLN A 104 -17.59 19.84 -9.26
CA GLN A 104 -16.53 19.66 -8.25
C GLN A 104 -15.14 19.54 -8.86
N LEU A 105 -15.03 18.94 -10.06
CA LEU A 105 -13.74 18.74 -10.73
C LEU A 105 -13.93 18.66 -12.25
N LEU A 106 -13.29 19.57 -12.98
CA LEU A 106 -13.40 19.63 -14.43
C LEU A 106 -12.76 18.39 -15.07
N THR A 107 -13.21 18.03 -16.27
CA THR A 107 -12.68 16.87 -17.01
C THR A 107 -11.16 16.95 -17.21
N ALA A 108 -10.61 18.13 -17.50
CA ALA A 108 -9.15 18.32 -17.65
C ALA A 108 -8.38 18.08 -16.33
N GLU A 109 -8.96 18.47 -15.20
CA GLU A 109 -8.39 18.25 -13.87
C GLU A 109 -8.45 16.76 -13.48
N LYS A 110 -9.55 16.08 -13.80
CA LYS A 110 -9.67 14.61 -13.64
C LYS A 110 -8.58 13.86 -14.40
N ILE A 111 -8.34 14.22 -15.66
CA ILE A 111 -7.28 13.63 -16.49
C ILE A 111 -5.91 13.85 -15.84
N SER A 112 -5.66 15.06 -15.37
CA SER A 112 -4.40 15.42 -14.69
C SER A 112 -4.20 14.63 -13.40
N ALA A 113 -5.25 14.51 -12.58
CA ALA A 113 -5.23 13.75 -11.34
C ALA A 113 -5.00 12.24 -11.57
N ILE A 114 -5.71 11.65 -12.53
CA ILE A 114 -5.52 10.24 -12.94
C ILE A 114 -4.08 10.00 -13.39
N SER A 115 -3.57 10.87 -14.27
CA SER A 115 -2.20 10.77 -14.78
C SER A 115 -1.16 10.87 -13.66
N ALA A 116 -1.38 11.76 -12.68
CA ALA A 116 -0.49 11.90 -11.52
C ALA A 116 -0.50 10.65 -10.64
N ILE A 117 -1.69 10.10 -10.32
CA ILE A 117 -1.83 8.89 -9.50
C ILE A 117 -1.19 7.69 -10.19
N SER A 118 -1.42 7.51 -11.49
CA SER A 118 -0.77 6.44 -12.25
C SER A 118 0.73 6.51 -12.16
N LYS A 119 1.34 7.67 -12.44
CA LYS A 119 2.79 7.85 -12.34
C LYS A 119 3.32 7.43 -10.97
N VAL A 120 2.67 7.87 -9.90
CA VAL A 120 3.07 7.55 -8.53
C VAL A 120 2.97 6.04 -8.25
N ILE A 121 1.86 5.40 -8.61
CA ILE A 121 1.67 3.97 -8.35
C ILE A 121 2.64 3.12 -9.18
N TRP A 122 2.87 3.46 -10.44
CA TRP A 122 3.84 2.78 -11.31
C TRP A 122 5.27 2.93 -10.78
N ILE A 123 5.69 4.14 -10.39
CA ILE A 123 7.01 4.33 -9.77
C ILE A 123 7.13 3.49 -8.49
N GLN A 124 6.09 3.46 -7.65
CA GLN A 124 6.08 2.65 -6.43
C GLN A 124 6.20 1.14 -6.73
N ASN A 125 5.54 0.67 -7.80
CA ASN A 125 5.61 -0.71 -8.26
C ASN A 125 7.03 -1.07 -8.76
N ASP A 126 7.68 -0.20 -9.53
CA ASP A 126 9.04 -0.41 -10.00
C ASP A 126 10.05 -0.40 -8.84
N LEU A 127 9.85 0.50 -7.87
CA LEU A 127 10.61 0.52 -6.62
C LEU A 127 10.43 -0.76 -5.79
N PHE A 128 9.31 -1.47 -5.93
CA PHE A 128 9.16 -2.79 -5.32
C PHE A 128 9.90 -3.83 -6.15
N ALA A 129 9.63 -3.88 -7.46
CA ALA A 129 10.16 -4.88 -8.39
C ALA A 129 11.68 -5.04 -8.32
N ARG A 130 12.42 -3.92 -8.16
CA ARG A 130 13.88 -3.95 -8.07
C ARG A 130 14.46 -4.76 -6.91
N HIS A 131 13.66 -5.04 -5.88
CA HIS A 131 14.07 -5.88 -4.74
C HIS A 131 13.70 -7.35 -4.90
N TYR A 132 13.03 -7.70 -6.00
CA TYR A 132 12.56 -9.04 -6.33
C TYR A 132 13.24 -9.61 -7.58
N ILE A 133 14.34 -9.01 -8.03
CA ILE A 133 15.05 -9.42 -9.25
C ILE A 133 15.68 -10.82 -9.16
N ASP A 134 15.87 -11.33 -7.94
CA ASP A 134 16.45 -12.63 -7.64
C ASP A 134 15.40 -13.66 -7.14
N GLU A 135 14.09 -13.34 -7.24
CA GLU A 135 13.00 -14.30 -6.96
C GLU A 135 12.89 -15.42 -8.01
#